data_AF-A0AAD5QBN9-F1
#
_entry.id   AF-A0AAD5QBN9-F1
#
_cell.length_a   1.000
_cell.length_b   1.000
_cell.length_c   1.000
_cell.angle_alpha   90.00
_cell.angle_beta   90.00
_cell.angle_gamma   90.00
#
_symmetry.space_group_name_H-M   'P 1'
#
loop_
_entity.id
_entity.type
_entity.pdbx_description
1 polymer ?
#
loop_
_entity_poly.entity_id
_entity_poly.type
_entity_poly.pdbx_seq_one_letter_code
_entity_poly.pdbx_strand_id
1 'polypeptide(L)'
;MGRRGATATSSSSSSSGGSSNARELKMFMKNRMWRDHWHVLVAVAGIVVALFASAVLQFSTAKDHVYRLEVTDTALMTRVFQSGEPWTVLCSKPDAIVPEVFTKATKRLADKTFLGVLDCSQRLPASGKTVLGRYGIKSSVSPTIFTVANREKPRQVFLNYLQSPKALARRVVEQTKKTAAEVLNSAHLESKCLQRPTCVLLLRGAKFKTYEKQWLDRLMAEHRTLSFAWVDSTLLKISIESMLPAFHRGEHRVVLFKRQRDAETKKAVITAKAYRNLFELLPLQQFLRENVDRELKALSKMPTLKRRKAAERAKRERQKAPQNSEELGESEAESYAERRRRERQAAEEERGDEYYFPQSVDPDDVQDGPERSDGDEEEVEVLDLDEEAGTGSETD
;
A
#
# COMPACT_ATOMS: atom_id res chain seq x y z
N MET A 1 3.11 -43.42 -73.39
CA MET A 1 3.83 -42.70 -74.46
C MET A 1 4.88 -41.80 -73.79
N GLY A 2 6.11 -41.79 -74.27
CA GLY A 2 7.18 -40.95 -73.71
C GLY A 2 8.48 -41.70 -73.48
N ARG A 3 9.18 -42.01 -74.59
CA ARG A 3 10.52 -42.62 -74.64
C ARG A 3 11.50 -41.54 -75.08
N ARG A 4 12.75 -41.64 -74.58
CA ARG A 4 13.99 -40.92 -74.96
C ARG A 4 14.12 -39.51 -74.37
N GLY A 5 15.26 -39.09 -73.82
CA GLY A 5 16.57 -39.72 -73.64
C GLY A 5 17.62 -38.66 -73.31
N ALA A 6 18.69 -39.01 -72.59
CA ALA A 6 20.07 -38.56 -72.80
C ALA A 6 20.96 -38.99 -71.62
N THR A 7 22.00 -39.72 -71.98
CA THR A 7 23.23 -40.06 -71.25
C THR A 7 24.07 -38.84 -70.85
N ALA A 8 24.76 -38.87 -69.69
CA ALA A 8 26.23 -38.86 -69.63
C ALA A 8 26.81 -38.83 -68.19
N THR A 9 27.77 -39.73 -67.96
CA THR A 9 29.01 -39.60 -67.16
C THR A 9 28.98 -39.28 -65.66
N SER A 10 29.14 -40.36 -64.88
CA SER A 10 30.24 -40.57 -63.91
C SER A 10 31.09 -39.38 -63.45
N SER A 11 31.06 -39.09 -62.14
CA SER A 11 32.29 -39.15 -61.32
C SER A 11 31.92 -39.16 -59.83
N SER A 12 32.26 -40.29 -59.20
CA SER A 12 32.32 -40.46 -57.75
C SER A 12 33.61 -39.82 -57.23
N SER A 13 33.51 -38.78 -56.41
CA SER A 13 34.61 -38.32 -55.56
C SER A 13 34.13 -38.22 -54.11
N SER A 14 34.37 -39.32 -53.39
CA SER A 14 34.32 -39.44 -51.94
C SER A 14 35.37 -38.53 -51.28
N SER A 15 34.95 -37.47 -50.60
CA SER A 15 35.81 -36.66 -49.72
C SER A 15 35.70 -37.14 -48.27
N SER A 16 36.33 -38.29 -47.99
CA SER A 16 36.61 -38.74 -46.62
C SER A 16 37.79 -37.95 -46.04
N GLY A 17 37.53 -36.75 -45.51
CA GLY A 17 38.54 -35.84 -44.96
C GLY A 17 38.44 -35.55 -43.46
N GLY A 18 37.77 -36.41 -42.67
CA GLY A 18 37.45 -36.14 -41.26
C GLY A 18 38.35 -36.82 -40.21
N SER A 19 39.36 -37.62 -40.60
CA SER A 19 40.11 -38.48 -39.67
C SER A 19 41.48 -37.94 -39.23
N SER A 20 41.96 -36.83 -39.79
CA SER A 20 43.25 -36.22 -39.40
C SER A 20 43.16 -35.41 -38.11
N ASN A 21 42.06 -34.68 -37.89
CA ASN A 21 41.91 -33.78 -36.74
C ASN A 21 41.82 -34.52 -35.39
N ALA A 22 41.29 -35.75 -35.39
CA ALA A 22 41.18 -36.56 -34.17
C ALA A 22 42.53 -37.12 -33.69
N ARG A 23 43.50 -37.32 -34.60
CA ARG A 23 44.85 -37.79 -34.24
C ARG A 23 45.75 -36.64 -33.77
N GLU A 24 45.60 -35.45 -34.33
CA GLU A 24 46.29 -34.25 -33.84
C GLU A 24 45.81 -33.84 -32.44
N LEU A 25 44.50 -33.85 -32.18
CA LEU A 25 43.96 -33.54 -30.85
C LEU A 25 44.48 -34.53 -29.78
N LYS A 26 44.68 -35.79 -30.16
CA LYS A 26 45.18 -36.85 -29.29
C LYS A 26 46.68 -36.74 -29.00
N MET A 27 47.47 -36.20 -29.94
CA MET A 27 48.88 -35.85 -29.71
C MET A 27 49.00 -34.57 -28.86
N PHE A 28 48.11 -33.60 -29.05
CA PHE A 28 48.07 -32.38 -28.24
C PHE A 28 47.71 -32.66 -26.77
N MET A 29 46.75 -33.56 -26.51
CA MET A 29 46.41 -33.99 -25.14
C MET A 29 47.48 -34.83 -24.46
N LYS A 30 48.41 -35.44 -25.22
CA LYS A 30 49.47 -36.29 -24.69
C LYS A 30 50.76 -35.51 -24.40
N ASN A 31 50.87 -34.26 -24.86
CA ASN A 31 52.00 -33.39 -24.59
C ASN A 31 51.84 -32.61 -23.27
N ARG A 32 52.97 -32.50 -22.56
CA ARG A 32 53.19 -31.99 -21.20
C ARG A 32 52.64 -30.58 -20.89
N MET A 33 52.21 -29.82 -21.90
CA MET A 33 51.63 -28.47 -21.76
C MET A 33 50.33 -28.42 -20.94
N TRP A 34 49.55 -29.52 -20.88
CA TRP A 34 48.33 -29.55 -20.07
C TRP A 34 48.61 -29.40 -18.57
N ARG A 35 49.77 -29.89 -18.11
CA ARG A 35 50.16 -29.80 -16.69
C ARG A 35 50.61 -28.38 -16.32
N ASP A 36 51.35 -27.73 -17.21
CA ASP A 36 51.85 -26.37 -17.00
C ASP A 36 50.74 -25.32 -17.12
N HIS A 37 49.69 -25.59 -17.92
CA HIS A 37 48.53 -24.70 -18.06
C HIS A 37 47.34 -25.08 -17.17
N TRP A 38 47.43 -26.17 -16.39
CA TRP A 38 46.36 -26.59 -15.47
C TRP A 38 46.03 -25.50 -14.45
N HIS A 39 47.04 -24.85 -13.88
CA HIS A 39 46.85 -23.76 -12.93
C HIS A 39 46.14 -22.56 -13.55
N VAL A 40 46.44 -22.24 -14.81
CA VAL A 40 45.77 -21.16 -15.55
C VAL A 40 44.31 -21.52 -15.81
N LEU A 41 44.02 -22.75 -16.25
CA LEU A 41 42.64 -23.21 -16.48
C LEU A 41 41.81 -23.22 -15.19
N VAL A 42 42.38 -23.68 -14.08
CA VAL A 42 41.71 -23.65 -12.76
C VAL A 42 41.48 -22.21 -12.29
N ALA A 43 42.44 -21.31 -12.49
CA ALA A 43 42.27 -19.90 -12.14
C ALA A 43 41.16 -19.24 -12.96
N VAL A 44 41.14 -19.47 -14.28
CA VAL A 44 40.08 -18.96 -15.16
C VAL A 44 38.71 -19.54 -14.77
N ALA A 45 38.63 -20.84 -14.51
CA ALA A 45 37.40 -21.47 -14.05
C ALA A 45 36.91 -20.89 -12.71
N GLY A 46 37.83 -20.65 -11.77
CA GLY A 46 37.52 -20.00 -10.50
C GLY A 46 36.96 -18.58 -10.67
N ILE A 47 37.54 -17.78 -11.56
CA ILE A 47 37.04 -16.43 -11.88
C ILE A 47 35.64 -16.50 -12.50
N VAL A 48 35.40 -17.41 -13.46
CA VAL A 48 34.09 -17.57 -14.10
C VAL A 48 33.03 -17.98 -13.09
N VAL A 49 33.33 -18.94 -12.20
CA VAL A 49 32.42 -19.37 -11.14
C VAL A 49 32.15 -18.22 -10.15
N ALA A 50 33.16 -17.44 -9.77
CA ALA A 50 32.99 -16.29 -8.89
C ALA A 50 32.12 -15.19 -9.52
N LEU A 51 32.32 -14.87 -10.81
CA LEU A 51 31.50 -13.91 -11.54
C LEU A 51 30.06 -14.40 -11.69
N PHE A 52 29.86 -15.68 -12.02
CA PHE A 52 28.53 -16.26 -12.13
C PHE A 52 27.82 -16.30 -10.76
N ALA A 53 28.52 -16.70 -9.70
CA ALA A 53 27.98 -16.67 -8.34
C ALA A 53 27.65 -15.24 -7.90
N SER A 54 28.48 -14.26 -8.22
CA SER A 54 28.20 -12.84 -7.96
C SER A 54 26.99 -12.35 -8.74
N ALA A 55 26.86 -12.70 -10.02
CA ALA A 55 25.70 -12.32 -10.84
C ALA A 55 24.41 -12.98 -10.33
N VAL A 56 24.45 -14.27 -9.98
CA VAL A 56 23.31 -14.99 -9.38
C VAL A 56 22.97 -14.41 -8.02
N LEU A 57 23.96 -14.08 -7.17
CA LEU A 57 23.73 -13.43 -5.89
C LEU A 57 23.07 -12.07 -6.11
N GLN A 58 23.63 -11.20 -6.96
CA GLN A 58 23.04 -9.90 -7.28
C GLN A 58 21.61 -10.03 -7.83
N PHE A 59 21.36 -10.98 -8.74
CA PHE A 59 20.02 -11.21 -9.29
C PHE A 59 19.06 -11.79 -8.25
N SER A 60 19.54 -12.65 -7.35
CA SER A 60 18.71 -13.21 -6.27
C SER A 60 18.43 -12.19 -5.16
N THR A 61 19.34 -11.24 -4.91
CA THR A 61 19.23 -10.24 -3.83
C THR A 61 18.73 -8.88 -4.30
N ALA A 62 18.59 -8.65 -5.61
CA ALA A 62 18.05 -7.40 -6.12
C ALA A 62 16.60 -7.22 -5.62
N LYS A 63 16.40 -6.33 -4.65
CA LYS A 63 15.07 -6.04 -4.10
C LYS A 63 14.11 -5.36 -5.10
N ASP A 64 14.60 -5.00 -6.29
CA ASP A 64 13.87 -4.33 -7.37
C ASP A 64 13.12 -5.30 -8.30
N HIS A 65 12.68 -6.46 -7.79
CA HIS A 65 12.00 -7.46 -8.60
C HIS A 65 10.57 -7.04 -8.92
N VAL A 66 10.36 -6.58 -10.15
CA VAL A 66 9.04 -6.52 -10.76
C VAL A 66 8.60 -7.95 -11.07
N TYR A 67 7.63 -8.46 -10.32
CA TYR A 67 7.08 -9.80 -10.50
C TYR A 67 6.23 -9.87 -11.76
N ARG A 68 6.53 -10.81 -12.66
CA ARG A 68 5.63 -11.13 -13.77
C ARG A 68 4.55 -12.07 -13.26
N LEU A 69 3.33 -11.57 -13.19
CA LEU A 69 2.19 -12.28 -12.63
C LEU A 69 1.45 -13.02 -13.74
N GLU A 70 1.38 -14.35 -13.64
CA GLU A 70 0.62 -15.18 -14.57
C GLU A 70 -0.76 -15.51 -13.99
N VAL A 71 -1.82 -15.36 -14.81
CA VAL A 71 -3.21 -15.62 -14.38
C VAL A 71 -3.47 -17.10 -14.11
N THR A 72 -2.69 -17.98 -14.74
CA THR A 72 -2.71 -19.44 -14.55
C THR A 72 -2.25 -19.86 -13.15
N ASP A 73 -1.39 -19.08 -12.50
CA ASP A 73 -0.92 -19.36 -11.15
C ASP A 73 -1.97 -18.91 -10.11
N THR A 74 -2.83 -19.87 -9.74
CA THR A 74 -3.89 -19.64 -8.75
C THR A 74 -3.37 -19.28 -7.36
N ALA A 75 -2.18 -19.77 -6.97
CA ALA A 75 -1.58 -19.48 -5.67
C ALA A 75 -1.08 -18.03 -5.62
N LEU A 76 -0.39 -17.59 -6.68
CA LEU A 76 0.05 -16.20 -6.83
C LEU A 76 -1.13 -15.23 -6.93
N MET A 77 -2.17 -15.55 -7.69
CA MET A 77 -3.38 -14.72 -7.77
C MET A 77 -4.11 -14.64 -6.42
N THR A 78 -4.16 -15.73 -5.66
CA THR A 78 -4.71 -15.72 -4.31
C THR A 78 -3.84 -14.85 -3.38
N ARG A 79 -2.52 -14.93 -3.50
CA ARG A 79 -1.60 -14.07 -2.77
C ARG A 79 -1.83 -12.60 -3.10
N VAL A 80 -1.83 -12.22 -4.37
CA VAL A 80 -2.01 -10.82 -4.81
C VAL A 80 -3.36 -10.25 -4.37
N PHE A 81 -4.46 -10.99 -4.55
CA PHE A 81 -5.80 -10.46 -4.32
C PHE A 81 -6.40 -10.74 -2.94
N GLN A 82 -5.89 -11.71 -2.17
CA GLN A 82 -6.52 -12.17 -0.92
C GLN A 82 -5.59 -12.22 0.30
N SER A 83 -4.27 -12.18 0.12
CA SER A 83 -3.34 -12.21 1.27
C SER A 83 -3.48 -10.98 2.16
N GLY A 84 -3.78 -9.82 1.57
CA GLY A 84 -3.74 -8.53 2.23
C GLY A 84 -2.37 -7.85 2.20
N GLU A 85 -1.35 -8.49 1.62
CA GLU A 85 -0.09 -7.84 1.27
C GLU A 85 -0.33 -6.67 0.30
N PRO A 86 0.47 -5.60 0.37
CA PRO A 86 0.40 -4.49 -0.56
C PRO A 86 1.04 -4.90 -1.89
N TRP A 87 0.26 -4.85 -2.95
CA TRP A 87 0.67 -5.09 -4.33
C TRP A 87 0.32 -3.87 -5.17
N THR A 88 1.25 -3.47 -6.03
CA THR A 88 1.07 -2.47 -7.08
C THR A 88 1.21 -3.18 -8.41
N VAL A 89 0.12 -3.27 -9.15
CA VAL A 89 0.05 -4.07 -10.36
C VAL A 89 -0.12 -3.16 -11.57
N LEU A 90 0.80 -3.28 -12.53
CA LEU A 90 0.68 -2.71 -13.86
C LEU A 90 -0.03 -3.71 -14.76
N CYS A 91 -1.13 -3.29 -15.38
CA CYS A 91 -1.72 -4.04 -16.47
C CYS A 91 -0.89 -3.84 -17.74
N SER A 92 -0.19 -4.87 -18.17
CA SER A 92 0.57 -4.86 -19.42
C SER A 92 0.55 -6.24 -20.08
N LYS A 93 0.60 -6.26 -21.41
CA LYS A 93 0.77 -7.49 -22.17
C LYS A 93 2.19 -8.05 -21.97
N PRO A 94 2.40 -9.36 -22.15
CA PRO A 94 3.71 -10.02 -21.99
C PRO A 94 4.85 -9.38 -22.80
N ASP A 95 4.54 -8.82 -23.96
CA ASP A 95 5.50 -8.26 -24.92
C ASP A 95 5.52 -6.73 -24.92
N ALA A 96 4.69 -6.09 -24.09
CA ALA A 96 4.57 -4.65 -24.06
C ALA A 96 5.65 -4.03 -23.17
N ILE A 97 6.22 -2.91 -23.65
CA ILE A 97 7.26 -2.16 -22.95
C ILE A 97 6.67 -1.57 -21.66
N VAL A 98 7.37 -1.81 -20.55
CA VAL A 98 6.98 -1.26 -19.25
C VAL A 98 7.26 0.25 -19.23
N PRO A 99 6.28 1.10 -18.88
CA PRO A 99 6.48 2.55 -18.82
C PRO A 99 7.62 2.93 -17.87
N GLU A 100 8.48 3.85 -18.30
CA GLU A 100 9.65 4.28 -17.53
C GLU A 100 9.28 4.82 -16.14
N VAL A 101 8.12 5.50 -16.02
CA VAL A 101 7.61 6.00 -14.75
C VAL A 101 7.41 4.88 -13.73
N PHE A 102 6.93 3.72 -14.18
CA PHE A 102 6.72 2.55 -13.31
C PHE A 102 8.06 1.92 -12.91
N THR A 103 8.98 1.78 -13.86
CA THR A 103 10.34 1.27 -13.60
C THR A 103 11.09 2.17 -12.60
N LYS A 104 11.06 3.49 -12.79
CA LYS A 104 11.69 4.45 -11.86
C LYS A 104 10.99 4.49 -10.49
N ALA A 105 9.68 4.28 -10.45
CA ALA A 105 8.95 4.20 -9.17
C ALA A 105 9.29 2.94 -8.36
N THR A 106 9.79 1.89 -9.03
CA THR A 106 10.15 0.61 -8.38
C THR A 106 11.15 0.82 -7.25
N LYS A 107 12.24 1.55 -7.50
CA LYS A 107 13.25 1.87 -6.48
C LYS A 107 12.68 2.61 -5.26
N ARG A 108 11.69 3.48 -5.46
CA ARG A 108 11.05 4.27 -4.38
C ARG A 108 10.02 3.47 -3.56
N LEU A 109 9.52 2.39 -4.18
CA LEU A 109 8.51 1.48 -3.64
C LEU A 109 9.11 0.19 -3.10
N ALA A 110 10.42 -0.02 -3.28
CA ALA A 110 11.19 -1.07 -2.64
C ALA A 110 10.89 -1.10 -1.13
N ASP A 111 10.71 -2.32 -0.61
CA ASP A 111 10.35 -2.61 0.79
C ASP A 111 8.97 -2.09 1.27
N LYS A 112 8.21 -1.35 0.45
CA LYS A 112 6.88 -0.80 0.82
C LYS A 112 5.72 -1.60 0.23
N THR A 113 5.86 -2.03 -1.03
CA THR A 113 4.83 -2.77 -1.77
C THR A 113 5.49 -3.72 -2.77
N PHE A 114 4.85 -4.84 -3.04
CA PHE A 114 5.26 -5.74 -4.11
C PHE A 114 4.83 -5.17 -5.45
N LEU A 115 5.71 -5.24 -6.45
CA LEU A 115 5.44 -4.71 -7.79
C LEU A 115 5.17 -5.85 -8.74
N GLY A 116 4.04 -5.80 -9.44
CA GLY A 116 3.63 -6.85 -10.36
C GLY A 116 3.30 -6.31 -11.75
N VAL A 117 3.55 -7.10 -12.78
CA VAL A 117 3.01 -6.88 -14.13
C VAL A 117 2.08 -8.04 -14.45
N LEU A 118 0.83 -7.73 -14.78
CA LEU A 118 -0.23 -8.72 -15.02
C LEU A 118 -0.91 -8.44 -16.35
N ASP A 119 -1.15 -9.47 -17.14
CA ASP A 119 -2.01 -9.35 -18.31
C ASP A 119 -3.48 -9.31 -17.88
N CYS A 120 -3.99 -8.10 -17.65
CA CYS A 120 -5.35 -7.88 -17.18
C CYS A 120 -6.43 -8.22 -18.22
N SER A 121 -6.05 -8.52 -19.47
CA SER A 121 -6.97 -8.94 -20.53
C SER A 121 -7.30 -10.43 -20.47
N GLN A 122 -6.46 -11.22 -19.79
CA GLN A 122 -6.70 -12.64 -19.56
C GLN A 122 -7.86 -12.87 -18.58
N ARG A 123 -8.58 -13.97 -18.79
CA ARG A 123 -9.71 -14.37 -17.95
C ARG A 123 -9.20 -15.13 -16.73
N LEU A 124 -9.68 -14.74 -15.55
CA LEU A 124 -9.34 -15.42 -14.30
C LEU A 124 -9.99 -16.81 -14.28
N PRO A 125 -9.25 -17.88 -13.91
CA PRO A 125 -9.75 -19.27 -13.99
C PRO A 125 -10.99 -19.49 -13.12
N ALA A 126 -11.06 -18.84 -11.95
CA ALA A 126 -12.16 -19.02 -11.01
C ALA A 126 -13.47 -18.28 -11.38
N SER A 127 -13.41 -17.16 -12.13
CA SER A 127 -14.59 -16.35 -12.43
C SER A 127 -14.97 -16.31 -13.91
N GLY A 128 -14.06 -16.69 -14.80
CA GLY A 128 -14.20 -16.51 -16.25
C GLY A 128 -14.18 -15.04 -16.71
N LYS A 129 -14.09 -14.08 -15.79
CA LYS A 129 -14.03 -12.63 -16.08
C LYS A 129 -12.58 -12.17 -16.14
N THR A 130 -12.32 -11.12 -16.92
CA THR A 130 -11.03 -10.43 -16.91
C THR A 130 -10.80 -9.72 -15.58
N VAL A 131 -9.55 -9.40 -15.25
CA VAL A 131 -9.20 -8.65 -14.03
C VAL A 131 -9.93 -7.29 -14.03
N LEU A 132 -9.94 -6.61 -15.18
CA LEU A 132 -10.63 -5.33 -15.36
C LEU A 132 -12.13 -5.45 -15.07
N GLY A 133 -12.79 -6.45 -15.67
CA GLY A 133 -14.22 -6.66 -15.51
C GLY A 133 -14.62 -7.17 -14.12
N ARG A 134 -13.79 -7.98 -13.46
CA ARG A 134 -14.07 -8.49 -12.11
C ARG A 134 -14.05 -7.40 -11.05
N TYR A 135 -13.10 -6.47 -11.16
CA TYR A 135 -12.86 -5.45 -10.15
C TYR A 135 -13.34 -4.04 -10.53
N GLY A 136 -13.86 -3.85 -11.74
CA GLY A 136 -14.37 -2.56 -12.21
C GLY A 136 -13.25 -1.55 -12.47
N ILE A 137 -12.08 -2.02 -12.92
CA ILE A 137 -10.95 -1.15 -13.26
C ILE A 137 -11.19 -0.60 -14.68
N LYS A 138 -11.07 0.72 -14.83
CA LYS A 138 -11.34 1.39 -16.11
C LYS A 138 -10.18 1.19 -17.07
N SER A 139 -10.45 0.65 -18.25
CA SER A 139 -9.46 0.49 -19.33
C SER A 139 -9.10 1.80 -20.04
N SER A 140 -9.86 2.89 -19.81
CA SER A 140 -9.64 4.18 -20.44
C SER A 140 -8.41 4.93 -19.92
N VAL A 141 -7.82 4.48 -18.80
CA VAL A 141 -6.65 5.08 -18.18
C VAL A 141 -5.42 4.25 -18.55
N SER A 142 -4.58 4.77 -19.44
CA SER A 142 -3.33 4.12 -19.88
C SER A 142 -2.10 4.92 -19.44
N PRO A 143 -1.08 4.31 -18.81
CA PRO A 143 -1.02 2.90 -18.41
C PRO A 143 -1.99 2.60 -17.25
N THR A 144 -2.62 1.42 -17.26
CA THR A 144 -3.54 1.02 -16.19
C THR A 144 -2.76 0.44 -15.02
N ILE A 145 -2.67 1.19 -13.92
CA ILE A 145 -2.02 0.76 -12.67
C ILE A 145 -3.06 0.73 -11.55
N PHE A 146 -3.04 -0.31 -10.74
CA PHE A 146 -3.89 -0.42 -9.56
C PHE A 146 -3.13 -0.96 -8.36
N THR A 147 -3.61 -0.66 -7.17
CA THR A 147 -3.09 -1.16 -5.90
C THR A 147 -4.06 -2.16 -5.29
N VAL A 148 -3.53 -3.16 -4.62
CA VAL A 148 -4.28 -4.14 -3.83
C VAL A 148 -3.62 -4.25 -2.48
N ALA A 149 -4.36 -4.07 -1.40
CA ALA A 149 -3.84 -4.21 -0.05
C ALA A 149 -4.98 -4.53 0.92
N ASN A 150 -4.63 -4.99 2.13
CA ASN A 150 -5.53 -4.98 3.28
C ASN A 150 -6.83 -5.80 3.11
N ARG A 151 -6.84 -6.76 2.17
CA ARG A 151 -8.02 -7.53 1.72
C ARG A 151 -9.17 -6.65 1.18
N GLU A 152 -8.82 -5.48 0.68
CA GLU A 152 -9.76 -4.58 0.03
C GLU A 152 -9.84 -4.82 -1.48
N LYS A 153 -10.88 -4.28 -2.11
CA LYS A 153 -11.00 -4.31 -3.56
C LYS A 153 -9.85 -3.48 -4.17
N PRO A 154 -9.30 -3.91 -5.32
CA PRO A 154 -8.29 -3.15 -6.05
C PRO A 154 -8.71 -1.70 -6.27
N ARG A 155 -7.78 -0.76 -6.09
CA ARG A 155 -7.99 0.68 -6.32
C ARG A 155 -7.11 1.15 -7.45
N GLN A 156 -7.73 1.76 -8.46
CA GLN A 156 -6.99 2.29 -9.61
C GLN A 156 -6.25 3.59 -9.26
N VAL A 157 -5.04 3.75 -9.80
CA VAL A 157 -4.28 4.99 -9.72
C VAL A 157 -4.70 5.89 -10.88
N PHE A 158 -5.03 7.15 -10.58
CA PHE A 158 -5.46 8.13 -11.59
C PHE A 158 -4.28 8.72 -12.38
N LEU A 159 -4.55 9.22 -13.60
CA LEU A 159 -3.53 9.77 -14.51
C LEU A 159 -2.66 10.86 -13.88
N ASN A 160 -3.22 11.71 -13.02
CA ASN A 160 -2.49 12.82 -12.40
C ASN A 160 -1.26 12.34 -11.60
N TYR A 161 -1.28 11.10 -11.09
CA TYR A 161 -0.16 10.53 -10.35
C TYR A 161 0.82 9.76 -11.23
N LEU A 162 0.51 9.57 -12.52
CA LEU A 162 1.34 8.84 -13.49
C LEU A 162 2.34 9.74 -14.21
N GLN A 163 2.30 11.05 -13.98
CA GLN A 163 3.21 12.02 -14.61
C GLN A 163 4.64 11.96 -14.03
N SER A 164 4.78 11.54 -12.76
CA SER A 164 6.07 11.52 -12.06
C SER A 164 6.22 10.24 -11.23
N PRO A 165 7.40 9.58 -11.24
CA PRO A 165 7.67 8.41 -10.40
C PRO A 165 7.48 8.69 -8.90
N LYS A 166 7.79 9.92 -8.45
CA LYS A 166 7.63 10.36 -7.06
C LYS A 166 6.14 10.46 -6.69
N ALA A 167 5.32 11.03 -7.57
CA ALA A 167 3.88 11.15 -7.37
C ALA A 167 3.20 9.78 -7.33
N LEU A 168 3.57 8.88 -8.24
CA LEU A 168 3.08 7.49 -8.26
C LEU A 168 3.42 6.77 -6.95
N ALA A 169 4.69 6.83 -6.53
CA ALA A 169 5.13 6.16 -5.30
C ALA A 169 4.40 6.67 -4.06
N ARG A 170 4.27 8.00 -3.91
CA ARG A 170 3.53 8.63 -2.80
C ARG A 170 2.08 8.15 -2.77
N ARG A 171 1.40 8.17 -3.93
CA ARG A 171 -0.01 7.76 -4.02
C ARG A 171 -0.21 6.29 -3.70
N VAL A 172 0.70 5.43 -4.17
CA VAL A 172 0.67 3.98 -3.89
C VAL A 172 0.81 3.72 -2.39
N VAL A 173 1.76 4.37 -1.72
CA VAL A 173 1.97 4.22 -0.27
C VAL A 173 0.73 4.68 0.51
N GLU A 174 0.15 5.81 0.12
CA GLU A 174 -1.07 6.34 0.74
C GLU A 174 -2.26 5.37 0.57
N GLN A 175 -2.47 4.84 -0.64
CA GLN A 175 -3.58 3.92 -0.92
C GLN A 175 -3.43 2.56 -0.23
N THR A 176 -2.19 2.09 -0.05
CA THR A 176 -1.90 0.79 0.57
C THR A 176 -1.74 0.88 2.09
N LYS A 177 -1.59 2.09 2.65
CA LYS A 177 -1.50 2.30 4.10
C LYS A 177 -2.73 1.74 4.81
N LYS A 178 -2.50 0.89 5.81
CA LYS A 178 -3.56 0.38 6.69
C LYS A 178 -3.94 1.48 7.67
N THR A 179 -5.24 1.80 7.75
CA THR A 179 -5.76 2.77 8.70
C THR A 179 -6.91 2.16 9.50
N ALA A 180 -7.11 2.67 10.72
CA ALA A 180 -8.25 2.29 11.55
C ALA A 180 -9.46 3.17 11.19
N ALA A 181 -10.58 2.54 10.82
CA ALA A 181 -11.80 3.26 10.46
C ALA A 181 -12.50 3.85 11.69
N GLU A 182 -12.91 5.11 11.62
CA GLU A 182 -13.71 5.73 12.69
C GLU A 182 -15.15 5.20 12.70
N VAL A 183 -15.63 4.87 13.89
CA VAL A 183 -16.97 4.36 14.13
C VAL A 183 -17.77 5.37 14.95
N LEU A 184 -18.75 6.02 14.29
CA LEU A 184 -19.59 7.06 14.89
C LEU A 184 -20.91 6.53 15.47
N ASN A 185 -21.41 5.42 14.93
CA ASN A 185 -22.71 4.85 15.27
C ASN A 185 -22.72 3.32 15.09
N SER A 186 -23.82 2.67 15.45
CA SER A 186 -23.97 1.22 15.36
C SER A 186 -23.90 0.68 13.91
N ALA A 187 -24.37 1.43 12.92
CA ALA A 187 -24.29 1.03 11.51
C ALA A 187 -22.84 1.06 10.99
N HIS A 188 -22.04 2.03 11.43
CA HIS A 188 -20.60 2.09 11.16
C HIS A 188 -19.88 0.93 11.85
N LEU A 189 -20.25 0.61 13.10
CA LEU A 189 -19.67 -0.53 13.82
C LEU A 189 -19.92 -1.83 13.04
N GLU A 190 -21.14 -2.01 12.55
CA GLU A 190 -21.51 -3.19 11.79
C GLU A 190 -20.74 -3.27 10.46
N SER A 191 -20.82 -2.23 9.63
CA SER A 191 -20.24 -2.22 8.28
C SER A 191 -18.71 -2.20 8.26
N LYS A 192 -18.07 -1.49 9.20
CA LYS A 192 -16.60 -1.35 9.24
C LYS A 192 -15.94 -2.48 10.03
N CYS A 193 -16.62 -3.05 11.03
CA CYS A 193 -16.01 -4.01 11.95
C CYS A 193 -16.73 -5.37 11.97
N LEU A 194 -18.02 -5.43 12.33
CA LEU A 194 -18.70 -6.72 12.59
C LEU A 194 -18.95 -7.57 11.34
N GLN A 195 -19.09 -6.95 10.17
CA GLN A 195 -19.25 -7.67 8.90
C GLN A 195 -17.95 -8.30 8.41
N ARG A 196 -16.80 -7.85 8.92
CA ARG A 196 -15.46 -8.35 8.58
C ARG A 196 -15.20 -9.69 9.29
N PRO A 197 -14.35 -10.57 8.72
CA PRO A 197 -14.07 -11.88 9.31
C PRO A 197 -13.45 -11.74 10.70
N THR A 198 -12.47 -10.85 10.83
CA THR A 198 -11.82 -10.52 12.10
C THR A 198 -11.58 -9.02 12.16
N CYS A 199 -11.99 -8.39 13.26
CA CYS A 199 -11.85 -6.95 13.45
C CYS A 199 -11.36 -6.62 14.87
N VAL A 200 -10.40 -5.72 14.97
CA VAL A 200 -9.92 -5.14 16.21
C VAL A 200 -10.58 -3.78 16.40
N LEU A 201 -11.40 -3.64 17.44
CA LEU A 201 -12.03 -2.38 17.83
C LEU A 201 -11.23 -1.74 18.97
N LEU A 202 -10.72 -0.54 18.72
CA LEU A 202 -10.03 0.31 19.66
C LEU A 202 -11.04 1.26 20.31
N LEU A 203 -11.30 1.07 21.60
CA LEU A 203 -12.14 1.93 22.42
C LEU A 203 -11.25 3.03 23.00
N ARG A 204 -11.30 4.21 22.38
CA ARG A 204 -10.40 5.32 22.68
C ARG A 204 -10.87 6.10 23.91
N GLY A 205 -10.07 6.16 24.97
CA GLY A 205 -10.38 6.93 26.20
C GLY A 205 -9.85 8.37 26.20
N ALA A 206 -8.86 8.66 25.35
CA ALA A 206 -8.31 9.99 25.04
C ALA A 206 -7.69 9.95 23.64
N LYS A 207 -7.27 11.07 23.05
CA LYS A 207 -6.56 11.04 21.75
C LYS A 207 -5.28 10.19 21.88
N PHE A 208 -5.00 9.36 20.86
CA PHE A 208 -3.77 8.56 20.84
C PHE A 208 -2.56 9.48 20.85
N LYS A 209 -1.59 9.18 21.72
CA LYS A 209 -0.29 9.87 21.76
C LYS A 209 0.52 9.52 20.52
N THR A 210 1.52 10.33 20.18
CA THR A 210 2.35 10.13 18.98
C THR A 210 3.05 8.77 18.98
N TYR A 211 3.62 8.35 20.11
CA TYR A 211 4.23 7.01 20.22
C TYR A 211 3.19 5.89 20.01
N GLU A 212 1.95 6.08 20.47
CA GLU A 212 0.86 5.10 20.32
C GLU A 212 0.46 4.94 18.86
N LYS A 213 0.33 6.06 18.15
CA LYS A 213 0.07 6.06 16.71
C LYS A 213 1.17 5.31 15.95
N GLN A 214 2.44 5.56 16.28
CA GLN A 214 3.57 4.94 15.59
C GLN A 214 3.59 3.42 15.77
N TRP A 215 3.44 2.91 16.99
CA TRP A 215 3.44 1.46 17.18
C TRP A 215 2.15 0.82 16.69
N LEU A 216 1.02 1.52 16.74
CA LEU A 216 -0.25 1.03 16.20
C LEU A 216 -0.18 0.91 14.67
N ASP A 217 0.43 1.87 13.98
CA ASP A 217 0.69 1.78 12.53
C ASP A 217 1.55 0.56 12.19
N ARG A 218 2.57 0.25 13.01
CA ARG A 218 3.38 -0.97 12.85
C ARG A 218 2.57 -2.24 13.09
N LEU A 219 1.77 -2.28 14.15
CA LEU A 219 0.91 -3.42 14.48
C LEU A 219 -0.13 -3.68 13.36
N MET A 220 -0.72 -2.62 12.82
CA MET A 220 -1.65 -2.70 11.69
C MET A 220 -0.96 -3.18 10.41
N ALA A 221 0.30 -2.81 10.20
CA ALA A 221 1.10 -3.26 9.06
C ALA A 221 1.53 -4.74 9.17
N GLU A 222 1.73 -5.27 10.38
CA GLU A 222 1.98 -6.70 10.62
C GLU A 222 0.72 -7.54 10.40
N HIS A 223 -0.44 -7.01 10.81
CA HIS A 223 -1.72 -7.71 10.75
C HIS A 223 -2.67 -7.19 9.65
N ARG A 224 -2.20 -7.08 8.41
CA ARG A 224 -2.98 -6.48 7.29
C ARG A 224 -4.31 -7.18 7.00
N THR A 225 -4.42 -8.47 7.31
CA THR A 225 -5.63 -9.29 7.14
C THR A 225 -6.75 -8.90 8.11
N LEU A 226 -6.41 -8.29 9.24
CA LEU A 226 -7.37 -7.83 10.25
C LEU A 226 -7.95 -6.48 9.85
N SER A 227 -9.22 -6.26 10.16
CA SER A 227 -9.81 -4.92 10.05
C SER A 227 -9.60 -4.16 11.35
N PHE A 228 -9.23 -2.89 11.29
CA PHE A 228 -9.07 -2.05 12.47
C PHE A 228 -10.12 -0.96 12.45
N ALA A 229 -10.76 -0.75 13.59
CA ALA A 229 -11.74 0.30 13.80
C ALA A 229 -11.49 0.97 15.14
N TRP A 230 -11.87 2.23 15.28
CA TRP A 230 -11.79 2.93 16.56
C TRP A 230 -13.08 3.68 16.84
N VAL A 231 -13.39 3.83 18.12
CA VAL A 231 -14.59 4.53 18.62
C VAL A 231 -14.21 5.37 19.82
N ASP A 232 -14.75 6.58 19.91
CA ASP A 232 -14.56 7.43 21.07
C ASP A 232 -15.38 6.93 22.25
N SER A 233 -14.71 6.29 23.20
CA SER A 233 -15.36 5.70 24.37
C SER A 233 -15.76 6.74 25.42
N THR A 234 -15.30 7.99 25.30
CA THR A 234 -15.76 9.09 26.16
C THR A 234 -17.18 9.53 25.82
N LEU A 235 -17.57 9.40 24.55
CA LEU A 235 -18.88 9.78 24.02
C LEU A 235 -19.82 8.57 23.89
N LEU A 236 -19.28 7.42 23.48
CA LEU A 236 -20.04 6.23 23.14
C LEU A 236 -19.76 5.09 24.12
N LYS A 237 -20.80 4.29 24.39
CA LYS A 237 -20.76 3.07 25.20
C LYS A 237 -21.16 1.89 24.33
N ILE A 238 -20.40 0.81 24.41
CA ILE A 238 -20.71 -0.43 23.71
C ILE A 238 -21.58 -1.33 24.60
N SER A 239 -22.54 -2.04 24.00
CA SER A 239 -23.45 -2.94 24.74
C SER A 239 -22.74 -4.05 25.53
N ILE A 240 -21.54 -4.46 25.12
CA ILE A 240 -20.74 -5.52 25.77
C ILE A 240 -19.82 -5.00 26.90
N GLU A 241 -20.06 -3.79 27.42
CA GLU A 241 -19.21 -3.16 28.44
C GLU A 241 -19.00 -4.05 29.68
N SER A 242 -19.94 -4.93 30.02
CA SER A 242 -19.84 -5.83 31.17
C SER A 242 -18.72 -6.87 31.06
N MET A 243 -18.24 -7.17 29.85
CA MET A 243 -17.12 -8.09 29.64
C MET A 243 -15.75 -7.38 29.59
N LEU A 244 -15.78 -6.05 29.48
CA LEU A 244 -14.61 -5.21 29.33
C LEU A 244 -14.10 -4.75 30.69
N PRO A 245 -12.80 -4.40 30.81
CA PRO A 245 -12.32 -3.63 31.95
C PRO A 245 -13.15 -2.36 32.14
N ALA A 246 -13.25 -1.92 33.40
CA ALA A 246 -13.94 -0.68 33.77
C ALA A 246 -13.41 0.48 32.92
N PHE A 247 -14.31 1.38 32.53
CA PHE A 247 -13.92 2.55 31.76
C PHE A 247 -13.31 3.61 32.66
N HIS A 248 -12.05 3.95 32.42
CA HIS A 248 -11.41 5.15 32.96
C HIS A 248 -11.11 6.12 31.81
N ARG A 249 -11.31 7.42 32.06
CA ARG A 249 -10.92 8.46 31.10
C ARG A 249 -9.40 8.43 30.93
N GLY A 250 -8.92 8.57 29.70
CA GLY A 250 -7.49 8.45 29.39
C GLY A 250 -7.01 7.03 29.07
N GLU A 251 -7.74 5.98 29.48
CA GLU A 251 -7.35 4.61 29.20
C GLU A 251 -7.98 4.07 27.90
N HIS A 252 -7.15 3.45 27.07
CA HIS A 252 -7.60 2.77 25.86
C HIS A 252 -7.94 1.32 26.16
N ARG A 253 -9.04 0.82 25.59
CA ARG A 253 -9.44 -0.58 25.69
C ARG A 253 -9.51 -1.19 24.30
N VAL A 254 -9.28 -2.50 24.20
CA VAL A 254 -9.30 -3.19 22.91
C VAL A 254 -10.25 -4.38 22.97
N VAL A 255 -10.98 -4.59 21.88
CA VAL A 255 -11.86 -5.75 21.70
C VAL A 255 -11.58 -6.39 20.35
N LEU A 256 -11.30 -7.68 20.36
CA LEU A 256 -11.24 -8.49 19.15
C LEU A 256 -12.62 -9.07 18.86
N PHE A 257 -13.18 -8.72 17.70
CA PHE A 257 -14.39 -9.35 17.15
C PHE A 257 -14.01 -10.35 16.07
N LYS A 258 -14.68 -11.50 16.06
CA LYS A 258 -14.54 -12.51 15.01
C LYS A 258 -15.90 -13.01 14.60
N ARG A 259 -16.15 -12.99 13.28
CA ARG A 259 -17.35 -13.52 12.65
C ARG A 259 -17.06 -14.96 12.23
N GLN A 260 -17.65 -15.91 12.94
CA GLN A 260 -17.48 -17.34 12.68
C GLN A 260 -18.83 -17.99 12.36
N ARG A 261 -18.82 -19.14 11.68
CA ARG A 261 -20.03 -19.95 11.54
C ARG A 261 -20.10 -20.87 12.74
N ASP A 262 -21.23 -20.83 13.42
CA ASP A 262 -21.50 -21.75 14.52
C ASP A 262 -21.59 -23.20 14.00
N ALA A 263 -20.95 -24.14 14.69
CA ALA A 263 -20.86 -25.53 14.26
C ALA A 263 -22.22 -26.22 14.26
N GLU A 264 -23.06 -25.89 15.26
CA GLU A 264 -24.38 -26.49 15.43
C GLU A 264 -25.39 -25.89 14.46
N THR A 265 -25.52 -24.56 14.44
CA THR A 265 -26.58 -23.89 13.66
C THR A 265 -26.18 -23.53 12.23
N LYS A 266 -24.88 -23.61 11.87
CA LYS A 266 -24.29 -23.12 10.61
C LYS A 266 -24.54 -21.62 10.33
N LYS A 267 -25.15 -20.89 11.27
CA LYS A 267 -25.43 -19.45 11.15
C LYS A 267 -24.15 -18.66 11.46
N ALA A 268 -24.03 -17.49 10.85
CA ALA A 268 -22.93 -16.58 11.18
C ALA A 268 -23.18 -15.96 12.55
N VAL A 269 -22.25 -16.16 13.48
CA VAL A 269 -22.30 -15.64 14.84
C VAL A 269 -21.09 -14.75 15.09
N ILE A 270 -21.29 -13.69 15.87
CA ILE A 270 -20.22 -12.79 16.29
C ILE A 270 -19.70 -13.25 17.65
N THR A 271 -18.39 -13.33 17.75
CA THR A 271 -17.67 -13.58 19.00
C THR A 271 -16.86 -12.35 19.36
N ALA A 272 -16.57 -12.20 20.65
CA ALA A 272 -15.74 -11.12 21.13
C ALA A 272 -14.80 -11.58 22.25
N LYS A 273 -13.58 -11.07 22.21
CA LYS A 273 -12.59 -11.22 23.28
C LYS A 273 -12.09 -9.84 23.71
N ALA A 274 -12.24 -9.55 25.00
CA ALA A 274 -11.73 -8.34 25.61
C ALA A 274 -10.23 -8.47 25.89
N TYR A 275 -9.47 -7.44 25.53
CA TYR A 275 -8.10 -7.26 25.99
C TYR A 275 -8.11 -6.66 27.40
N ARG A 276 -7.32 -7.24 28.33
CA ARG A 276 -7.35 -6.89 29.76
C ARG A 276 -6.01 -6.37 30.32
N ASN A 277 -4.95 -6.38 29.53
CA ASN A 277 -3.63 -5.92 29.95
C ASN A 277 -3.45 -4.43 29.63
N LEU A 278 -2.27 -3.89 29.97
CA LEU A 278 -1.88 -2.51 29.65
C LEU A 278 -1.87 -2.27 28.13
N PHE A 279 -2.27 -1.07 27.70
CA PHE A 279 -2.34 -0.72 26.28
C PHE A 279 -0.94 -0.40 25.71
N GLU A 280 -0.17 -1.45 25.45
CA GLU A 280 1.19 -1.39 24.92
C GLU A 280 1.37 -2.36 23.74
N LEU A 281 2.40 -2.12 22.92
CA LEU A 281 2.66 -2.88 21.69
C LEU A 281 2.82 -4.38 21.94
N LEU A 282 3.77 -4.79 22.79
CA LEU A 282 4.11 -6.21 22.95
C LEU A 282 2.94 -7.03 23.53
N PRO A 283 2.28 -6.58 24.62
CA PRO A 283 1.19 -7.37 25.19
C PRO A 283 -0.05 -7.40 24.26
N LEU A 284 -0.30 -6.35 23.47
CA LEU A 284 -1.38 -6.34 22.48
C LEU A 284 -1.06 -7.24 21.26
N GLN A 285 0.18 -7.23 20.79
CA GLN A 285 0.64 -8.10 19.70
C GLN A 285 0.53 -9.58 20.09
N GLN A 286 0.96 -9.94 21.30
CA GLN A 286 0.80 -11.28 21.85
C GLN A 286 -0.69 -11.67 21.92
N PHE A 287 -1.54 -10.76 22.44
CA PHE A 287 -2.97 -10.98 22.48
C PHE A 287 -3.58 -11.28 21.09
N LEU A 288 -3.19 -10.52 20.06
CA LEU A 288 -3.68 -10.76 18.70
C LEU A 288 -3.20 -12.12 18.17
N ARG A 289 -1.91 -12.45 18.33
CA ARG A 289 -1.36 -13.75 17.90
C ARG A 289 -2.09 -14.93 18.54
N GLU A 290 -2.41 -14.86 19.83
CA GLU A 290 -3.07 -15.95 20.55
C GLU A 290 -4.57 -16.10 20.24
N ASN A 291 -5.25 -15.04 19.80
CA ASN A 291 -6.72 -15.00 19.74
C ASN A 291 -7.30 -14.85 18.32
N VAL A 292 -6.50 -14.49 17.31
CA VAL A 292 -6.98 -14.33 15.92
C VAL A 292 -7.49 -15.66 15.35
N ASP A 293 -6.73 -16.74 15.53
CA ASP A 293 -7.08 -18.04 14.96
C ASP A 293 -7.92 -18.91 15.91
N ARG A 294 -7.91 -18.61 17.21
CA ARG A 294 -8.67 -19.35 18.24
C ARG A 294 -10.18 -19.22 18.04
N GLU A 295 -10.91 -20.29 18.39
CA GLU A 295 -12.37 -20.25 18.50
C GLU A 295 -12.79 -19.55 19.80
N LEU A 296 -13.72 -18.61 19.69
CA LEU A 296 -14.18 -17.78 20.79
C LEU A 296 -15.65 -18.08 21.12
N LYS A 297 -16.09 -17.69 22.32
CA LYS A 297 -17.48 -17.86 22.75
C LYS A 297 -18.39 -16.90 21.97
N ALA A 298 -19.47 -17.47 21.42
CA ALA A 298 -20.55 -16.74 20.77
C ALA A 298 -21.19 -15.69 21.68
N LEU A 299 -21.43 -14.50 21.13
CA LEU A 299 -22.28 -13.49 21.78
C LEU A 299 -23.75 -13.80 21.51
N SER A 300 -24.57 -13.65 22.55
CA SER A 300 -26.02 -13.84 22.44
C SER A 300 -26.73 -12.73 21.67
N LYS A 301 -26.12 -11.53 21.61
CA LYS A 301 -26.68 -10.34 20.97
C LYS A 301 -25.61 -9.61 20.18
N MET A 302 -26.01 -8.98 19.07
CA MET A 302 -25.11 -8.18 18.25
C MET A 302 -24.67 -6.91 19.02
N PRO A 303 -23.36 -6.58 19.03
CA PRO A 303 -22.88 -5.39 19.70
C PRO A 303 -23.45 -4.11 19.09
N THR A 304 -24.10 -3.28 19.92
CA THR A 304 -24.58 -1.93 19.52
C THR A 304 -23.83 -0.83 20.28
N LEU A 305 -23.77 0.37 19.70
CA LEU A 305 -23.29 1.59 20.34
C LEU A 305 -24.45 2.47 20.81
N LYS A 306 -24.28 3.07 21.99
CA LYS A 306 -25.21 4.06 22.57
C LYS A 306 -24.42 5.26 23.07
N ARG A 307 -24.99 6.47 23.01
CA ARG A 307 -24.37 7.64 23.64
C ARG A 307 -24.36 7.48 25.17
N ARG A 308 -23.30 7.95 25.81
CA ARG A 308 -23.21 7.97 27.28
C ARG A 308 -24.12 9.06 27.83
N LYS A 309 -24.91 8.72 28.86
CA LYS A 309 -25.85 9.66 29.53
C LYS A 309 -25.19 10.95 30.02
N ALA A 310 -23.92 10.90 30.45
CA ALA A 310 -23.20 12.09 30.90
C ALA A 310 -23.03 13.13 29.79
N ALA A 311 -22.73 12.68 28.56
CA ALA A 311 -22.67 13.57 27.40
C ALA A 311 -24.06 14.13 27.03
N GLU A 312 -25.12 13.34 27.22
CA GLU A 312 -26.50 13.81 27.02
C GLU A 312 -26.91 14.86 28.06
N ARG A 313 -26.51 14.69 29.33
CA ARG A 313 -26.76 15.68 30.39
C ARG A 313 -26.03 17.00 30.11
N ALA A 314 -24.74 16.95 29.79
CA ALA A 314 -23.97 18.15 29.44
C ALA A 314 -24.59 18.90 28.23
N LYS A 315 -25.10 18.17 27.22
CA LYS A 315 -25.80 18.79 26.09
C LYS A 315 -27.12 19.44 26.52
N ARG A 316 -27.90 18.77 27.37
CA ARG A 316 -29.18 19.31 27.88
C ARG A 316 -28.98 20.53 28.80
N GLU A 317 -27.92 20.56 29.58
CA GLU A 317 -27.58 21.71 30.43
C GLU A 317 -27.16 22.92 29.58
N ARG A 318 -26.33 22.73 28.53
CA ARG A 318 -26.00 23.80 27.58
C ARG A 318 -27.22 24.36 26.84
N GLN A 319 -28.21 23.52 26.52
CA GLN A 319 -29.45 23.95 25.87
C GLN A 319 -30.46 24.60 26.82
N LYS A 320 -30.26 24.49 28.14
CA LYS A 320 -31.12 25.11 29.16
C LYS A 320 -30.50 26.35 29.81
N ALA A 321 -29.27 26.69 29.45
CA ALA A 321 -28.72 27.99 29.79
C ALA A 321 -29.58 29.06 29.08
N PRO A 322 -30.21 29.99 29.82
CA PRO A 322 -31.12 30.95 29.24
C PRO A 322 -30.36 31.84 28.23
N GLN A 323 -30.95 32.06 27.05
CA GLN A 323 -30.49 32.95 25.97
C GLN A 323 -30.46 34.44 26.38
N ASN A 324 -30.39 34.76 27.68
CA ASN A 324 -30.41 36.12 28.20
C ASN A 324 -29.07 36.85 28.05
N SER A 325 -28.11 36.30 27.30
CA SER A 325 -26.81 36.89 27.01
C SER A 325 -26.53 37.12 25.52
N GLU A 326 -27.48 36.83 24.62
CA GLU A 326 -27.29 37.06 23.18
C GLU A 326 -27.48 38.55 22.80
N GLU A 327 -28.27 39.36 23.53
CA GLU A 327 -28.44 40.79 23.23
C GLU A 327 -27.28 41.70 23.66
N LEU A 328 -26.35 41.24 24.50
CA LEU A 328 -25.18 42.03 24.93
C LEU A 328 -23.87 41.63 24.21
N GLY A 329 -23.87 40.51 23.49
CA GLY A 329 -22.69 39.99 22.79
C GLY A 329 -22.63 40.31 21.29
N GLU A 330 -23.77 40.55 20.64
CA GLU A 330 -23.80 40.90 19.21
C GLU A 330 -23.14 42.26 18.94
N SER A 331 -23.28 43.25 19.83
CA SER A 331 -22.64 44.56 19.65
C SER A 331 -21.11 44.52 19.79
N GLU A 332 -20.56 43.65 20.64
CA GLU A 332 -19.11 43.49 20.78
C GLU A 332 -18.52 42.60 19.67
N ALA A 333 -19.26 41.57 19.24
CA ALA A 333 -18.83 40.69 18.15
C ALA A 333 -18.85 41.40 16.78
N GLU A 334 -19.87 42.22 16.49
CA GLU A 334 -19.89 43.08 15.31
C GLU A 334 -18.77 44.13 15.35
N SER A 335 -18.54 44.75 16.51
CA SER A 335 -17.44 45.70 16.70
C SER A 335 -16.06 45.07 16.41
N TYR A 336 -15.83 43.84 16.87
CA TYR A 336 -14.56 43.15 16.63
C TYR A 336 -14.41 42.68 15.18
N ALA A 337 -15.49 42.16 14.57
CA ALA A 337 -15.48 41.75 13.16
C ALA A 337 -15.25 42.93 12.21
N GLU A 338 -15.86 44.09 12.51
CA GLU A 338 -15.66 45.30 11.72
C GLU A 338 -14.26 45.89 11.89
N ARG A 339 -13.71 45.87 13.11
CA ARG A 339 -12.31 46.27 13.37
C ARG A 339 -11.32 45.42 12.57
N ARG A 340 -11.54 44.11 12.52
CA ARG A 340 -10.69 43.16 11.78
C ARG A 340 -10.81 43.32 10.26
N ARG A 341 -11.99 43.72 9.76
CA ARG A 341 -12.17 44.10 8.34
C ARG A 341 -11.40 45.37 7.98
N ARG A 342 -11.45 46.39 8.83
CA ARG A 342 -10.69 47.64 8.61
C ARG A 342 -9.18 47.41 8.67
N GLU A 343 -8.69 46.57 9.59
CA GLU A 343 -7.26 46.21 9.64
C GLU A 343 -6.81 45.44 8.39
N ARG A 344 -7.63 44.52 7.86
CA ARG A 344 -7.30 43.83 6.59
C ARG A 344 -7.27 44.77 5.39
N GLN A 345 -8.24 45.69 5.29
CA GLN A 345 -8.26 46.67 4.20
C GLN A 345 -7.08 47.63 4.27
N ALA A 346 -6.73 48.12 5.46
CA ALA A 346 -5.55 48.98 5.65
C ALA A 346 -4.24 48.25 5.30
N ALA A 347 -4.11 46.97 5.67
CA ALA A 347 -2.95 46.16 5.33
C ALA A 347 -2.85 45.84 3.82
N GLU A 348 -3.98 45.74 3.11
CA GLU A 348 -4.00 45.59 1.65
C GLU A 348 -3.68 46.91 0.92
N GLU A 349 -4.13 48.06 1.44
CA GLU A 349 -3.77 49.39 0.89
C GLU A 349 -2.29 49.75 1.13
N GLU A 350 -1.73 49.39 2.28
CA GLU A 350 -0.29 49.60 2.56
C GLU A 350 0.61 48.69 1.72
N ARG A 351 0.06 47.57 1.22
CA ARG A 351 0.73 46.66 0.29
C ARG A 351 0.60 47.08 -1.18
N GLY A 352 0.36 48.37 -1.40
CA GLY A 352 0.18 48.99 -2.71
C GLY A 352 1.23 48.57 -3.73
N ASP A 353 0.72 48.13 -4.88
CA ASP A 353 1.15 48.37 -6.27
C ASP A 353 2.64 48.23 -6.68
N GLU A 354 3.55 47.78 -5.82
CA GLU A 354 4.99 47.79 -6.13
C GLU A 354 5.53 46.51 -6.81
N TYR A 355 4.71 45.51 -7.15
CA TYR A 355 5.25 44.31 -7.82
C TYR A 355 4.34 43.77 -8.93
N TYR A 356 4.22 44.53 -10.02
CA TYR A 356 3.82 44.00 -11.32
C TYR A 356 4.89 44.34 -12.38
N PHE A 357 5.98 43.57 -12.38
CA PHE A 357 6.84 43.43 -13.54
C PHE A 357 6.74 41.99 -14.05
N PRO A 358 6.26 41.75 -15.28
CA PRO A 358 6.47 40.47 -15.95
C PRO A 358 7.94 40.40 -16.35
N GLN A 359 8.73 39.57 -15.66
CA GLN A 359 10.03 39.16 -16.17
C GLN A 359 9.81 38.30 -17.42
N SER A 360 10.26 38.84 -18.55
CA SER A 360 10.47 38.14 -19.80
C SER A 360 11.30 36.87 -19.56
N VAL A 361 10.79 35.76 -20.10
CA VAL A 361 11.52 34.50 -20.19
C VAL A 361 12.47 34.62 -21.37
N ASP A 362 13.77 34.73 -21.11
CA ASP A 362 14.81 34.52 -22.13
C ASP A 362 14.92 33.01 -22.41
N PRO A 363 14.79 32.58 -23.68
CA PRO A 363 15.14 31.24 -24.10
C PRO A 363 16.58 31.29 -24.63
N ASP A 364 17.54 30.77 -23.88
CA ASP A 364 18.76 30.13 -24.36
C ASP A 364 19.74 30.00 -23.19
N ASP A 365 19.89 28.79 -22.64
CA ASP A 365 21.21 28.33 -22.20
C ASP A 365 21.24 26.80 -22.09
N VAL A 366 21.72 26.22 -23.18
CA VAL A 366 22.28 24.87 -23.24
C VAL A 366 23.71 24.97 -22.72
N GLN A 367 24.02 24.38 -21.57
CA GLN A 367 25.39 23.95 -21.32
C GLN A 367 25.48 22.73 -20.39
N ASP A 368 25.99 21.66 -20.98
CA ASP A 368 26.56 20.49 -20.32
C ASP A 368 27.60 20.89 -19.25
N GLY A 369 27.57 20.21 -18.10
CA GLY A 369 28.65 20.28 -17.12
C GLY A 369 28.43 19.34 -15.92
N PRO A 370 29.48 18.73 -15.35
CA PRO A 370 29.46 17.32 -14.96
C PRO A 370 29.13 17.05 -13.48
N GLU A 371 28.84 15.77 -13.25
CA GLU A 371 28.74 15.05 -11.98
C GLU A 371 29.48 15.68 -10.79
N ARG A 372 28.71 16.08 -9.77
CA ARG A 372 29.15 16.05 -8.38
C ARG A 372 28.10 15.31 -7.53
N SER A 373 28.52 14.11 -7.15
CA SER A 373 27.99 13.34 -6.03
C SER A 373 28.40 14.04 -4.74
N ASP A 374 27.46 14.63 -4.02
CA ASP A 374 27.57 14.85 -2.59
C ASP A 374 26.20 14.60 -1.96
N GLY A 375 26.21 13.87 -0.85
CA GLY A 375 25.04 13.31 -0.19
C GLY A 375 24.18 14.38 0.47
N ASP A 376 22.95 14.51 -0.01
CA ASP A 376 21.89 15.24 0.67
C ASP A 376 21.29 14.36 1.78
N GLU A 377 21.61 14.71 3.02
CA GLU A 377 20.79 14.42 4.18
C GLU A 377 19.49 15.23 4.02
N GLU A 378 18.42 14.59 3.51
CA GLU A 378 17.08 15.20 3.45
C GLU A 378 16.57 15.41 4.89
N GLU A 379 16.78 16.63 5.41
CA GLU A 379 16.10 17.17 6.58
C GLU A 379 14.60 17.23 6.25
N VAL A 380 13.82 16.37 6.92
CA VAL A 380 12.41 16.22 6.67
C VAL A 380 11.69 17.43 7.26
N GLU A 381 11.45 18.45 6.45
CA GLU A 381 10.59 19.58 6.79
C GLU A 381 9.17 19.06 7.09
N VAL A 382 8.84 19.00 8.38
CA VAL A 382 7.53 18.61 8.88
C VAL A 382 6.59 19.79 8.64
N LEU A 383 5.91 19.78 7.49
CA LEU A 383 4.78 20.67 7.22
C LEU A 383 3.61 20.28 8.14
N ASP A 384 3.46 21.01 9.25
CA ASP A 384 2.27 20.99 10.11
C ASP A 384 1.11 21.68 9.38
N LEU A 385 0.38 20.90 8.58
CA LEU A 385 -0.90 21.29 7.97
C LEU A 385 -2.05 20.89 8.90
N ASP A 386 -2.33 21.70 9.92
CA ASP A 386 -3.57 21.62 10.70
C ASP A 386 -3.91 23.01 11.27
N GLU A 387 -4.19 23.99 10.41
CA GLU A 387 -4.96 25.18 10.80
C GLU A 387 -5.71 25.74 9.59
N GLU A 388 -6.97 25.35 9.43
CA GLU A 388 -8.11 26.21 9.06
C GLU A 388 -9.36 25.33 8.83
N ALA A 389 -10.12 25.11 9.90
CA ALA A 389 -11.51 24.71 9.82
C ALA A 389 -12.38 25.97 9.97
N GLY A 390 -12.54 26.71 8.87
CA GLY A 390 -13.49 27.81 8.73
C GLY A 390 -14.85 27.28 8.28
N THR A 391 -15.87 27.57 9.08
CA THR A 391 -17.28 27.22 8.95
C THR A 391 -17.92 27.77 7.68
N GLY A 392 -18.46 26.89 6.83
CA GLY A 392 -19.46 27.23 5.82
C GLY A 392 -20.83 26.67 6.21
N SER A 393 -21.69 27.54 6.73
CA SER A 393 -23.14 27.31 6.80
C SER A 393 -23.74 27.65 5.45
N GLU A 394 -24.37 26.70 4.78
CA GLU A 394 -25.16 26.93 3.58
C GLU A 394 -26.62 26.61 3.89
N THR A 395 -27.43 27.66 3.87
CA THR A 395 -28.88 27.66 3.76
C THR A 395 -29.27 27.48 2.30
N ASP A 396 -30.02 26.44 1.99
CA ASP A 396 -31.27 26.48 1.22
C ASP A 396 -32.03 25.15 1.37
#